data_AF-A0A950JEZ2-F1
#
_entry.id   AF-A0A950JEZ2-F1
#
_cell.length_a   1.000
_cell.length_b   1.000
_cell.length_c   1.000
_cell.angle_alpha   90.00
_cell.angle_beta   90.00
_cell.angle_gamma   90.00
#
_symmetry.space_group_name_H-M   'P 1'
#
loop_
_entity.id
_entity.type
_entity.pdbx_description
1 polymer ?
#
loop_
_entity_poly.entity_id
_entity_poly.type
_entity_poly.pdbx_seq_one_letter_code
_entity_poly.pdbx_strand_id
1 'polypeptide(L)'
;MIQEQTSAVLSALRTILNERKGLEALEDAIRTQRDGGLGPAFSEAVKAISAAPGRVIVTGIGKSGHIARKIAATLASTGEPAFFVHPAEAAHGDLGMVQIG
;
A
#
# COMPACT_ATOMS: atom_id res chain seq x y z
N MET A 1 -27.27 14.18 -25.15
CA MET A 1 -26.40 13.00 -25.39
C MET A 1 -25.00 13.34 -25.92
N ILE A 2 -24.80 14.24 -26.90
CA ILE A 2 -23.44 14.54 -27.42
C ILE A 2 -22.56 15.34 -26.42
N GLN A 3 -23.13 16.28 -25.65
CA GLN A 3 -22.35 17.06 -24.65
C GLN A 3 -21.91 16.24 -23.42
N GLU A 4 -22.62 15.17 -23.09
CA GLU A 4 -22.40 14.38 -21.87
C GLU A 4 -21.25 13.38 -22.05
N GLN A 5 -21.11 12.79 -23.25
CA GLN A 5 -19.96 11.94 -23.58
C GLN A 5 -18.63 12.70 -23.57
N THR A 6 -18.62 13.97 -24.00
CA THR A 6 -17.43 14.83 -23.92
C THR A 6 -17.01 15.09 -22.46
N SER A 7 -17.97 15.22 -21.54
CA SER A 7 -17.70 15.45 -20.11
C SER A 7 -17.06 14.25 -19.43
N ALA A 8 -17.58 13.04 -19.66
CA ALA A 8 -17.03 11.81 -19.09
C ALA A 8 -15.59 11.53 -19.57
N VAL A 9 -15.32 11.75 -20.86
CA VAL A 9 -13.98 11.59 -21.43
C VAL A 9 -12.99 12.60 -20.83
N LEU A 10 -13.38 13.86 -20.67
CA LEU A 10 -12.54 14.88 -20.02
C LEU A 10 -12.23 14.52 -18.56
N SER A 11 -13.21 13.98 -17.82
CA SER A 11 -13.00 13.50 -16.44
C SER A 11 -11.99 12.35 -16.39
N ALA A 12 -12.13 11.36 -17.27
CA ALA A 12 -11.19 10.24 -17.36
C ALA A 12 -9.77 10.71 -17.69
N LEU A 13 -9.61 11.61 -18.67
CA LEU A 13 -8.31 12.20 -19.02
C LEU A 13 -7.70 12.97 -17.84
N ARG A 14 -8.51 13.73 -17.10
CA ARG A 14 -8.05 14.45 -15.89
C ARG A 14 -7.55 13.48 -14.82
N THR A 15 -8.25 12.36 -14.60
CA THR A 15 -7.82 11.32 -13.66
C THR A 15 -6.46 10.75 -14.05
N ILE A 16 -6.28 10.35 -15.31
CA ILE A 16 -5.01 9.82 -15.82
C ILE A 16 -3.88 10.85 -15.68
N LEU A 17 -4.16 12.13 -15.97
CA LEU A 17 -3.18 13.20 -15.81
C LEU A 17 -2.77 13.41 -14.35
N ASN A 18 -3.71 13.30 -13.40
CA ASN A 18 -3.41 13.38 -11.98
C ASN A 18 -2.60 12.17 -11.52
N GLU A 19 -2.94 10.97 -11.99
CA GLU A 19 -2.18 9.75 -11.70
C GLU A 19 -0.74 9.87 -12.20
N ARG A 20 -0.53 10.37 -13.43
CA ARG A 20 0.83 10.59 -13.97
C ARG A 20 1.64 11.55 -13.11
N LYS A 21 1.06 12.68 -12.72
CA LYS A 21 1.71 13.64 -11.80
C LYS A 21 2.06 13.00 -10.45
N GLY A 22 1.18 12.13 -9.94
CA GLY A 22 1.43 11.37 -8.72
C GLY A 22 2.62 10.41 -8.88
N LEU A 23 2.72 9.72 -10.01
CA LEU A 23 3.85 8.84 -10.31
C LEU A 23 5.16 9.61 -10.48
N GLU A 24 5.14 10.76 -11.16
CA GLU A 24 6.29 11.68 -11.29
C GLU A 24 6.78 12.12 -9.89
N ALA A 25 5.87 12.55 -9.01
CA ALA A 25 6.22 12.95 -7.65
C ALA A 25 6.77 11.79 -6.80
N LEU A 26 6.25 10.57 -6.99
CA LEU A 26 6.74 9.37 -6.30
C LEU A 26 8.15 8.98 -6.77
N GLU A 27 8.42 9.07 -8.08
CA GLU A 27 9.75 8.86 -8.66
C GLU A 27 10.78 9.83 -8.06
N ASP A 28 10.45 11.13 -8.00
CA ASP A 28 11.31 12.15 -7.40
C ASP A 28 11.56 11.89 -5.92
N ALA A 29 10.53 11.49 -5.17
CA ALA A 29 10.64 11.16 -3.76
C ALA A 29 11.55 9.93 -3.53
N ILE A 30 11.43 8.88 -4.34
CA ILE A 30 12.26 7.67 -4.25
C ILE A 30 13.71 7.97 -4.64
N ARG A 31 13.95 8.80 -5.66
CA ARG A 31 15.31 9.19 -6.07
C ARG A 31 16.03 10.01 -5.02
N THR A 32 15.31 10.81 -4.24
CA THR A 32 15.89 11.70 -3.24
C THR A 32 16.51 10.90 -2.09
N GLN A 33 17.85 10.97 -1.96
CA GLN A 33 18.65 10.24 -0.96
C GLN A 33 18.94 11.04 0.33
N ARG A 34 18.49 12.29 0.42
CA ARG A 34 18.71 13.20 1.56
C ARG A 34 17.45 13.33 2.42
N ASP A 35 17.57 14.03 3.54
CA ASP A 35 16.45 14.32 4.46
C ASP A 35 15.21 14.83 3.72
N GLY A 36 14.07 14.18 3.97
CA GLY A 36 12.78 14.45 3.31
C GLY A 36 12.47 13.59 2.07
N GLY A 37 13.42 12.77 1.58
CA GLY A 37 13.18 11.77 0.53
C GLY A 37 12.68 10.42 1.04
N LEU A 38 12.23 9.55 0.13
CA LEU A 38 11.77 8.19 0.43
C LEU A 38 12.79 7.09 0.08
N GLY A 39 13.87 7.39 -0.64
CA GLY A 39 14.81 6.36 -1.13
C GLY A 39 15.41 5.47 -0.04
N PRO A 40 16.06 6.04 0.99
CA PRO A 40 16.61 5.27 2.11
C PRO A 40 15.53 4.52 2.90
N ALA A 41 14.44 5.21 3.28
CA ALA A 41 13.34 4.63 4.05
C ALA A 41 12.64 3.48 3.31
N PHE A 42 12.50 3.59 1.99
CA PHE A 42 11.96 2.53 1.14
C PHE A 42 12.87 1.29 1.17
N SER A 43 14.17 1.48 1.03
CA SER A 43 15.14 0.38 1.07
C SER A 43 15.16 -0.30 2.44
N GLU A 44 15.04 0.45 3.53
CA GLU A 44 14.93 -0.07 4.89
C GLU A 44 13.63 -0.85 5.10
N ALA A 45 12.49 -0.33 4.62
CA ALA A 45 11.22 -1.02 4.71
C ALA A 45 11.23 -2.37 3.98
N VAL A 46 11.79 -2.43 2.77
CA VAL A 46 11.93 -3.68 2.01
C VAL A 46 12.82 -4.68 2.76
N LYS A 47 13.95 -4.23 3.32
CA LYS A 47 14.84 -5.09 4.11
C LYS A 47 14.15 -5.61 5.37
N ALA A 48 13.41 -4.75 6.08
CA ALA A 48 12.71 -5.13 7.30
C ALA A 48 11.61 -6.17 7.03
N ILE A 49 10.88 -6.00 5.92
CA ILE A 49 9.87 -6.97 5.46
C ILE A 49 10.53 -8.32 5.11
N SER A 50 11.53 -8.32 4.23
CA SER A 50 12.19 -9.54 3.76
C SER A 50 12.96 -10.30 4.84
N ALA A 51 13.34 -9.62 5.93
CA ALA A 51 14.03 -10.22 7.07
C ALA A 51 13.08 -10.62 8.21
N ALA A 52 11.76 -10.47 8.05
CA ALA A 52 10.81 -10.82 9.09
C ALA A 52 10.85 -12.34 9.37
N PRO A 53 11.11 -12.79 10.61
CA PRO A 53 11.27 -14.22 10.95
C PRO A 53 9.96 -15.01 10.94
N GLY A 54 8.85 -14.43 10.49
CA GLY A 54 7.52 -15.01 10.58
C GLY A 54 6.65 -14.50 9.46
N ARG A 55 5.57 -13.79 9.81
CA ARG A 55 4.66 -13.20 8.82
C ARG A 55 4.55 -11.70 8.99
N VAL A 56 4.42 -10.99 7.88
CA VAL A 56 4.10 -9.57 7.86
C VAL A 56 2.64 -9.37 8.21
N ILE A 57 2.36 -8.63 9.29
CA ILE A 57 1.01 -8.26 9.66
C ILE A 57 0.70 -6.89 9.07
N VAL A 58 -0.31 -6.82 8.21
CA VAL A 58 -0.81 -5.57 7.65
C VAL A 58 -2.12 -5.23 8.34
N THR A 59 -2.29 -3.99 8.78
CA THR A 59 -3.49 -3.59 9.53
C THR A 59 -4.01 -2.23 9.06
N GLY A 60 -5.27 -1.93 9.36
CA GLY A 60 -5.92 -0.67 8.99
C GLY A 60 -7.43 -0.71 9.18
N ILE A 61 -8.04 0.47 9.34
CA ILE A 61 -9.48 0.64 9.54
C ILE A 61 -10.11 1.31 8.31
N GLY A 62 -11.36 0.98 8.01
CA GLY A 62 -12.12 1.60 6.92
C GLY A 62 -11.47 1.40 5.55
N LYS A 63 -11.34 2.47 4.77
CA LYS A 63 -10.72 2.43 3.43
C LYS A 63 -9.29 1.89 3.47
N SER A 64 -8.51 2.30 4.47
CA SER A 64 -7.14 1.81 4.67
C SER A 64 -7.13 0.31 4.98
N GLY A 65 -8.15 -0.22 5.65
CA GLY A 65 -8.31 -1.66 5.88
C GLY A 65 -8.50 -2.45 4.57
N HIS A 66 -9.24 -1.91 3.59
CA HIS A 66 -9.36 -2.52 2.27
C HIS A 66 -8.02 -2.55 1.51
N ILE A 67 -7.23 -1.48 1.61
CA ILE A 67 -5.88 -1.42 1.00
C ILE A 67 -4.94 -2.39 1.71
N ALA A 68 -4.93 -2.42 3.04
CA ALA A 68 -4.13 -3.33 3.85
C ALA A 68 -4.41 -4.80 3.51
N ARG A 69 -5.68 -5.15 3.31
CA ARG A 69 -6.07 -6.50 2.88
C ARG A 69 -5.50 -6.87 1.51
N LYS A 70 -5.51 -5.94 0.55
CA LYS A 70 -4.91 -6.18 -0.77
C LYS A 70 -3.39 -6.31 -0.67
N ILE A 71 -2.73 -5.46 0.11
CA ILE A 71 -1.28 -5.54 0.32
C ILE A 71 -0.90 -6.89 0.92
N ALA A 72 -1.58 -7.34 1.98
CA ALA A 72 -1.33 -8.65 2.58
C ALA A 72 -1.52 -9.79 1.57
N ALA A 73 -2.58 -9.74 0.75
CA ALA A 73 -2.82 -10.74 -0.30
C ALA A 73 -1.72 -10.73 -1.39
N THR A 74 -1.24 -9.55 -1.79
CA THR A 74 -0.14 -9.42 -2.74
C THR A 74 1.17 -9.97 -2.19
N LEU A 75 1.53 -9.62 -0.95
CA LEU A 75 2.75 -10.13 -0.32
C LEU A 75 2.73 -11.67 -0.25
N ALA A 76 1.61 -12.22 0.24
CA ALA A 76 1.41 -13.67 0.33
C ALA A 76 1.49 -14.38 -1.03
N SER A 77 0.97 -13.78 -2.11
CA SER A 77 1.03 -14.37 -3.45
C SER A 77 2.41 -14.27 -4.10
N THR A 78 3.27 -13.37 -3.63
CA THR A 78 4.67 -13.22 -4.08
C THR A 78 5.69 -13.96 -3.23
N GLY A 79 5.23 -14.77 -2.27
CA GLY A 79 6.09 -15.62 -1.45
C GLY A 79 6.48 -15.03 -0.09
N GLU A 80 6.02 -13.82 0.25
CA GLU A 80 6.23 -13.20 1.55
C GLU A 80 5.03 -13.53 2.46
N PRO A 81 5.17 -14.36 3.52
CA PRO A 81 4.05 -14.71 4.38
C PRO A 81 3.42 -13.45 4.99
N ALA A 82 2.16 -13.15 4.65
CA ALA A 82 1.50 -11.95 5.14
C ALA A 82 0.02 -12.18 5.49
N PHE A 83 -0.48 -11.44 6.48
CA PHE A 83 -1.87 -11.54 6.92
C PHE A 83 -2.45 -10.17 7.30
N PHE A 84 -3.75 -9.98 7.04
CA PHE A 84 -4.46 -8.77 7.42
C PHE A 84 -5.17 -8.94 8.76
N VAL A 85 -4.93 -8.03 9.70
CA VAL A 85 -5.65 -7.96 10.98
C VAL A 85 -6.46 -6.68 11.04
N HIS A 86 -7.76 -6.77 11.31
CA HIS A 86 -8.60 -5.59 11.53
C HIS A 86 -8.43 -5.11 12.98
N PRO A 87 -8.06 -3.84 13.25
CA PRO A 87 -7.77 -3.38 14.61
C PRO A 87 -8.88 -3.59 15.63
N ALA A 88 -10.16 -3.50 15.23
CA ALA A 88 -11.29 -3.73 16.13
C ALA A 88 -11.47 -5.22 16.51
N GLU A 89 -11.03 -6.13 15.64
CA GLU A 89 -11.12 -7.57 15.85
C GLU A 89 -9.85 -8.12 16.54
N ALA A 90 -8.75 -7.37 16.49
CA ALA A 90 -7.48 -7.67 17.17
C ALA A 90 -7.69 -7.99 18.65
N ALA A 91 -8.43 -7.13 19.35
CA ALA A 91 -8.74 -7.29 20.78
C ALA A 91 -9.69 -8.47 21.09
N HIS A 92 -10.36 -9.03 20.06
CA HIS A 92 -11.34 -10.11 20.19
C HIS A 92 -10.82 -11.46 19.68
N GLY A 93 -9.53 -11.58 19.39
CA GLY A 93 -8.88 -12.86 19.08
C GLY A 93 -7.85 -12.82 17.94
N ASP A 94 -7.95 -11.85 17.03
CA ASP A 94 -7.05 -11.79 15.85
C ASP A 94 -5.58 -11.52 16.23
N LEU A 95 -5.31 -11.01 17.44
CA LEU A 95 -3.93 -10.91 17.95
C LEU A 95 -3.23 -12.27 18.04
N GLY A 96 -3.98 -13.37 18.13
CA GLY A 96 -3.42 -14.72 18.05
C GLY A 96 -2.68 -15.01 16.73
N MET A 97 -2.92 -14.21 15.69
CA MET A 97 -2.23 -14.32 14.39
C MET A 97 -0.83 -13.66 14.39
N VAL A 98 -0.53 -12.83 15.40
CA VAL A 98 0.77 -12.17 15.57
C VAL A 98 1.69 -13.12 16.35
N GLN A 99 2.41 -13.97 15.63
CA GLN A 99 3.33 -14.94 16.20
C GLN A 99 4.69 -14.84 15.53
N ILE A 100 5.75 -14.98 16.33
CA ILE A 100 7.09 -15.26 15.82
C ILE A 100 7.05 -16.70 15.33
N GLY A 101 7.48 -16.92 14.08
CA GLY A 101 7.50 -18.24 13.44
C GLY A 101 8.37 -19.24 14.19
#